data_AF-A0A9E2PX87-F1
#
_entry.id   AF-A0A9E2PX87-F1
#
_cell.length_a   1.000
_cell.length_b   1.000
_cell.length_c   1.000
_cell.angle_alpha   90.00
_cell.angle_beta   90.00
_cell.angle_gamma   90.00
#
_symmetry.space_group_name_H-M   'P 1'
#
loop_
_entity.id
_entity.type
_entity.pdbx_description
1 polymer ?
#
loop_
_entity_poly.entity_id
_entity_poly.type
_entity_poly.pdbx_seq_one_letter_code
_entity_poly.pdbx_strand_id
1 'polypeptide(L)' 'VCHSWFNRFRKLLVRFEKTDSSYVALHHLAAAIICWRKIGIIYG' A
#
# COMPACT_ATOMS: atom_id res chain seq x y z
N VAL A 1 16.74 2.12 -3.69
CA VAL A 1 15.58 3.02 -3.92
C VAL A 1 14.26 2.44 -3.38
N CYS A 2 14.21 2.05 -2.11
CA CYS A 2 12.97 1.59 -1.42
C CYS A 2 12.73 2.31 -0.08
N HIS A 3 13.67 3.12 0.39
CA HIS A 3 13.67 3.65 1.76
C HIS A 3 12.57 4.70 2.02
N SER A 4 12.26 5.57 1.06
CA SER A 4 11.33 6.68 1.30
C SER A 4 9.86 6.23 1.40
N TRP A 5 9.44 5.29 0.55
CA TRP A 5 8.07 4.76 0.54
C TRP A 5 7.76 4.00 1.85
N PHE A 6 8.70 3.16 2.29
CA PHE A 6 8.55 2.36 3.51
C PHE A 6 8.48 3.24 4.77
N ASN A 7 9.27 4.33 4.80
CA ASN A 7 9.24 5.29 5.91
C ASN A 7 7.91 6.06 5.97
N ARG A 8 7.26 6.29 4.83
CA ARG A 8 5.91 6.89 4.76
C ARG A 8 4.82 5.91 5.21
N PHE A 9 4.96 4.63 4.91
CA PHE A 9 4.06 3.57 5.37
C PHE A 9 4.11 3.40 6.89
N ARG A 10 5.31 3.45 7.50
CA ARG A 10 5.48 3.42 8.96
C ARG A 10 4.83 4.62 9.65
N LYS A 11 4.89 5.80 9.03
CA LYS A 11 4.22 7.01 9.52
C LYS A 11 2.69 6.95 9.36
N LEU A 12 2.20 6.28 8.31
CA LEU A 12 0.80 5.89 8.17
C LEU A 12 0.38 4.97 9.33
N LEU A 13 1.19 3.93 9.60
CA LEU A 13 0.92 2.93 10.63
C LEU A 13 0.71 3.57 12.02
N VAL A 14 1.61 4.48 12.43
CA VAL A 14 1.49 5.23 13.70
C VAL A 14 0.24 6.13 13.76
N ARG A 15 -0.29 6.59 12.61
CA ARG A 15 -1.41 7.53 12.55
C ARG A 15 -2.77 6.85 12.41
N PHE A 16 -2.78 5.62 11.87
CA PHE A 16 -3.97 4.78 11.72
C PHE A 16 -4.15 3.76 12.85
N GLU A 17 -3.28 3.76 13.87
CA GLU A 17 -3.41 2.91 15.07
C GLU A 17 -4.77 3.08 15.79
N LYS A 18 -5.48 4.20 15.54
CA LYS A 18 -6.82 4.50 16.08
C LYS A 18 -7.98 4.14 15.13
N THR A 19 -7.70 3.81 13.86
CA THR A 19 -8.68 3.46 12.82
C THR A 19 -8.15 2.32 11.95
N ASP A 20 -8.06 1.14 12.55
CA ASP A 20 -7.58 -0.11 11.95
C ASP A 20 -8.27 -0.44 10.61
N SER A 21 -9.57 -0.13 10.51
CA SER A 21 -10.39 -0.33 9.31
C SER A 21 -9.92 0.49 8.10
N SER A 22 -9.48 1.73 8.30
CA SER A 22 -8.93 2.57 7.23
C SER A 22 -7.56 2.08 6.76
N TYR A 23 -6.77 1.50 7.67
CA TYR A 23 -5.46 0.92 7.36
C TYR A 23 -5.60 -0.31 6.47
N VAL A 24 -6.48 -1.25 6.82
CA VAL A 24 -6.72 -2.47 6.03
C VAL A 24 -7.22 -2.13 4.61
N ALA A 25 -8.11 -1.14 4.48
CA ALA A 25 -8.59 -0.68 3.19
C ALA A 25 -7.47 -0.11 2.30
N LEU A 26 -6.58 0.73 2.87
CA LEU A 26 -5.43 1.27 2.15
C LEU A 26 -4.38 0.21 1.81
N HIS A 27 -4.22 -0.81 2.66
CA HIS A 27 -3.32 -1.94 2.41
C HIS A 27 -3.84 -2.81 1.25
N HIS A 28 -5.13 -3.13 1.25
CA HIS A 28 -5.78 -3.82 0.13
C HIS A 28 -5.71 -3.01 -1.17
N LEU A 29 -5.93 -1.70 -1.11
CA LEU A 29 -5.81 -0.82 -2.27
C LEU A 29 -4.39 -0.83 -2.85
N ALA A 30 -3.37 -0.76 -1.99
CA ALA A 30 -1.97 -0.86 -2.42
C ALA A 30 -1.67 -2.21 -3.07
N ALA A 31 -2.14 -3.32 -2.48
CA ALA A 31 -2.01 -4.65 -3.06
C ALA A 31 -2.71 -4.77 -4.43
N ALA A 32 -3.92 -4.23 -4.55
CA ALA A 32 -4.69 -4.21 -5.80
C ALA A 32 -3.97 -3.41 -6.91
N ILE A 33 -3.38 -2.25 -6.59
CA ILE A 33 -2.61 -1.43 -7.54
C ILE A 33 -1.36 -2.17 -8.02
N ILE A 34 -0.67 -2.90 -7.12
CA ILE A 34 0.50 -3.72 -7.47
C ILE A 34 0.08 -4.87 -8.41
N CYS A 35 -0.98 -5.60 -8.07
CA CYS A 35 -1.52 -6.67 -8.90
C CYS A 35 -1.95 -6.16 -10.29
N TRP A 36 -2.65 -5.02 -10.33
CA TRP A 36 -3.08 -4.37 -11.58
C TRP A 36 -1.89 -4.00 -12.48
N ARG A 37 -0.84 -3.39 -11.91
CA ARG A 37 0.40 -3.08 -12.65
C ARG A 37 1.12 -4.32 -13.15
N LYS A 38 1.09 -5.42 -12.40
CA LYS A 38 1.71 -6.69 -12.81
C LYS A 38 0.91 -7.35 -13.93
N ILE A 39 -0.42 -7.31 -13.88
CA ILE A 39 -1.31 -7.78 -14.95
C ILE A 39 -1.02 -7.04 -16.25
N GLY A 40 -0.90 -5.71 -16.22
CA GLY A 40 -0.56 -4.93 -17.41
C GLY A 40 0.81 -5.26 -18.04
N ILE A 41 1.72 -5.88 -17.29
CA ILE A 41 3.03 -6.34 -17.79
C ILE A 41 2.96 -7.77 -18.35
N ILE A 42 2.00 -8.58 -17.89
CA ILE A 42 1.85 -9.99 -18.32
C ILE A 42 1.06 -10.08 -19.64
N TYR A 43 0.11 -9.17 -19.86
CA TYR A 43 -0.77 -9.15 -21.03
C TYR A 43 -0.42 -8.08 -22.08
N GLY A 44 0.57 -7.23 -21.81
CA GLY A 44 1.08 -6.22 -22.75
C GLY A 44 2.40 -6.66 -23.35
#